data_AF-A0A199VVT2-F1
#
_entry.id   AF-A0A199VVT2-F1
#
_cell.length_a   1.000
_cell.length_b   1.000
_cell.length_c   1.000
_cell.angle_alpha   90.00
_cell.angle_beta   90.00
_cell.angle_gamma   90.00
#
_symmetry.space_group_name_H-M   'P 1'
#
loop_
_entity.id
_entity.type
_entity.pdbx_description
1 polymer ?
#
loop_
_entity_poly.entity_id
_entity_poly.type
_entity_poly.pdbx_seq_one_letter_code
_entity_poly.pdbx_strand_id
1 'polypeptide(L)'
;MAAANARSAAAAAAAAVAALSVALVSYQLLLSRSAKRPWRRPRGGNPRNRTKRKGLVEAIGNTPLIRINSLSDATGCEILGKAEFLNPGGSVKDRVAAKIIEEALETGELERGGVVTEGSAGSTAISLATVAPAYGCKCHVVIPDDVAVEKSQILEALGATVERVRPVSITHKDHYVNVARRRALEATELAAKQREANKTEANGSVHMNGHTPQGEQGNAISSADCRGGFFADQFENLANFRAHYEGTGPEIWEQSQGSLHAFVAAAGTGGTVAGVSQFLKEKNSKIKCFLIDPPGSGLFNKVTRGVMYTKEEAEGRRLKNPFDTVTEGIGINRVTKNFMMAELDGAYRGTDKEAVEMSRFLLRNDGLFVGSSSAMNCVGAVRVARALGPGHTIVTILCDSGVRHLSKFFNDQYLADHGLTPTATSLEFIHP
;
A
#
# COMPACT_ATOMS: atom_id res chain seq x y z
N MET A 1 -32.59 -31.64 -72.07
CA MET A 1 -32.48 -31.74 -70.59
C MET A 1 -31.04 -31.79 -70.07
N ALA A 2 -30.02 -32.21 -70.83
CA ALA A 2 -28.63 -32.33 -70.34
C ALA A 2 -27.91 -30.98 -70.03
N ALA A 3 -28.20 -29.90 -70.76
CA ALA A 3 -27.51 -28.62 -70.59
C ALA A 3 -27.92 -27.83 -69.32
N ALA A 4 -29.13 -28.10 -68.79
CA ALA A 4 -29.62 -27.44 -67.58
C ALA A 4 -28.95 -28.00 -66.30
N ASN A 5 -28.70 -29.31 -66.26
CA ASN A 5 -28.05 -29.98 -65.13
C ASN A 5 -26.56 -29.61 -64.99
N ALA A 6 -25.87 -29.37 -66.10
CA ALA A 6 -24.47 -28.94 -66.05
C ALA A 6 -24.29 -27.53 -65.43
N ARG A 7 -25.23 -26.62 -65.72
CA ARG A 7 -25.22 -25.26 -65.14
C ARG A 7 -25.59 -25.26 -63.64
N SER A 8 -26.51 -26.12 -63.21
CA SER A 8 -26.87 -26.21 -61.78
C SER A 8 -25.75 -26.86 -60.95
N ALA A 9 -25.05 -27.86 -61.50
CA ALA A 9 -23.89 -28.48 -60.85
C ALA A 9 -22.72 -27.49 -60.71
N ALA A 10 -22.45 -26.69 -61.74
CA ALA A 10 -21.42 -25.65 -61.69
C ALA A 10 -21.75 -24.54 -60.68
N ALA A 11 -23.01 -24.11 -60.60
CA ALA A 11 -23.46 -23.12 -59.63
C ALA A 11 -23.38 -23.65 -58.17
N ALA A 12 -23.74 -24.92 -57.95
CA ALA A 12 -23.64 -25.55 -56.64
C ALA A 12 -22.16 -25.71 -56.20
N ALA A 13 -21.28 -26.07 -57.13
CA ALA A 13 -19.84 -26.15 -56.87
C ALA A 13 -19.24 -24.77 -56.53
N ALA A 14 -19.62 -23.71 -57.26
CA ALA A 14 -19.17 -22.35 -56.99
C ALA A 14 -19.65 -21.84 -55.62
N ALA A 15 -20.89 -22.14 -55.24
CA ALA A 15 -21.44 -21.79 -53.92
C ALA A 15 -20.73 -22.54 -52.78
N ALA A 16 -20.42 -23.83 -52.97
CA ALA A 16 -19.67 -24.61 -51.98
C ALA A 16 -18.24 -24.09 -51.78
N VAL A 17 -17.56 -23.71 -52.87
CA VAL A 17 -16.22 -23.10 -52.81
C VAL A 17 -16.28 -21.74 -52.10
N ALA A 18 -17.26 -20.89 -52.40
CA ALA A 18 -17.44 -19.62 -51.72
C ALA A 18 -17.70 -19.79 -50.21
N ALA A 19 -18.56 -20.74 -49.83
CA ALA A 19 -18.86 -21.02 -48.43
C ALA A 19 -17.63 -21.54 -47.65
N LEU A 20 -16.86 -22.44 -48.25
CA LEU A 20 -15.58 -22.92 -47.69
C LEU A 20 -14.56 -21.79 -47.57
N SER A 21 -14.52 -20.86 -48.53
CA SER A 21 -13.62 -19.70 -48.50
C SER A 21 -13.97 -18.76 -47.34
N VAL A 22 -15.25 -18.45 -47.16
CA VAL A 22 -15.74 -17.60 -46.06
C VAL A 22 -15.52 -18.26 -44.70
N ALA A 23 -15.74 -19.57 -44.60
CA ALA A 23 -15.46 -20.32 -43.39
C ALA A 23 -13.96 -20.33 -43.05
N LEU A 24 -13.08 -20.51 -44.05
CA LEU A 24 -11.64 -20.50 -43.87
C LEU A 24 -11.13 -19.12 -43.45
N VAL A 25 -11.63 -18.05 -44.07
CA VAL A 25 -11.30 -16.66 -43.69
C VAL A 25 -11.81 -16.33 -42.30
N SER A 26 -13.03 -16.76 -41.95
CA SER A 26 -13.60 -16.58 -40.61
C SER A 26 -12.81 -17.36 -39.56
N TYR A 27 -12.38 -18.58 -39.87
CA TYR A 27 -11.54 -19.40 -39.01
C TYR A 27 -10.14 -18.80 -38.84
N GLN A 28 -9.55 -18.25 -39.91
CA GLN A 28 -8.27 -17.52 -39.83
C GLN A 28 -8.40 -16.21 -39.03
N LEU A 29 -9.54 -15.51 -39.13
CA LEU A 29 -9.83 -14.31 -38.32
C LEU A 29 -10.05 -14.66 -36.83
N LEU A 30 -10.66 -15.81 -36.53
CA LEU A 30 -10.81 -16.33 -35.17
C LEU A 30 -9.46 -16.79 -34.59
N LEU A 31 -8.63 -17.48 -35.37
CA LEU A 31 -7.28 -17.88 -34.97
C LEU A 31 -6.33 -16.69 -34.79
N SER A 32 -6.44 -15.66 -35.64
CA SER A 32 -5.64 -14.43 -35.51
C SER A 32 -6.09 -13.53 -34.36
N ARG A 33 -7.35 -13.63 -33.91
CA ARG A 33 -7.81 -13.04 -32.64
C ARG A 33 -7.30 -13.81 -31.40
N SER A 34 -7.00 -15.09 -31.53
CA SER A 34 -6.46 -15.95 -30.47
C SER A 34 -4.93 -15.96 -30.40
N ALA A 35 -4.25 -15.50 -31.45
CA ALA A 35 -2.79 -15.37 -31.46
C ALA A 35 -2.34 -14.27 -30.49
N LYS A 36 -1.87 -14.70 -29.31
CA LYS A 36 -1.16 -13.83 -28.35
C LYS A 36 -0.12 -13.02 -29.12
N ARG A 37 -0.27 -11.69 -29.15
CA ARG A 37 0.68 -10.80 -29.83
C ARG A 37 2.09 -11.11 -29.30
N PRO A 38 3.10 -11.27 -30.17
CA PRO A 38 4.46 -11.47 -29.72
C PRO A 38 4.88 -10.27 -28.85
N TRP A 39 5.33 -10.55 -27.63
CA TRP A 39 5.81 -9.53 -26.70
C TRP A 39 6.94 -8.74 -27.35
N ARG A 40 6.70 -7.47 -27.64
CA ARG A 40 7.71 -6.51 -28.11
C ARG A 40 8.10 -5.62 -26.95
N ARG A 41 9.38 -5.62 -26.58
CA ARG A 41 9.95 -4.67 -25.62
C ARG A 41 9.67 -3.25 -26.12
N PRO A 42 8.88 -2.42 -25.43
CA PRO A 42 8.66 -1.04 -25.84
C PRO A 42 10.03 -0.33 -25.87
N ARG A 43 10.39 0.30 -26.99
CA ARG A 43 11.53 1.21 -27.01
C ARG A 43 11.12 2.43 -26.18
N GLY A 44 11.65 2.53 -24.97
CA GLY A 44 11.33 3.61 -24.03
C GLY A 44 11.56 4.98 -24.66
N GLY A 45 10.60 5.87 -24.46
CA GLY A 45 10.72 7.28 -24.82
C GLY A 45 11.92 7.94 -24.16
N ASN A 46 12.37 9.02 -24.80
CA ASN A 46 13.54 9.84 -24.49
C ASN A 46 13.90 9.87 -22.99
N PRO A 47 15.12 9.50 -22.56
CA PRO A 47 15.51 9.61 -21.17
C PRO A 47 15.46 11.09 -20.78
N ARG A 48 14.40 11.50 -20.08
CA ARG A 48 14.35 12.82 -19.44
C ARG A 48 15.61 12.94 -18.60
N ASN A 49 16.25 14.10 -18.68
CA ASN A 49 17.46 14.50 -17.97
C ASN A 49 17.39 14.08 -16.49
N ARG A 50 17.85 12.87 -16.16
CA ARG A 50 17.81 12.34 -14.80
C ARG A 50 18.97 12.98 -14.06
N THR A 51 18.71 14.14 -13.48
CA THR A 51 19.57 14.71 -12.45
C THR A 51 19.80 13.65 -11.38
N LYS A 52 21.06 13.51 -10.93
CA LYS A 52 21.40 12.57 -9.84
C LYS A 52 20.63 12.99 -8.58
N ARG A 53 19.89 12.05 -7.98
CA ARG A 53 19.21 12.28 -6.69
C ARG A 53 20.24 12.24 -5.56
N LYS A 54 20.07 13.09 -4.54
CA LYS A 54 20.97 13.18 -3.39
C LYS A 54 20.43 12.35 -2.21
N GLY A 55 21.08 11.22 -1.96
CA GLY A 55 20.78 10.36 -0.81
C GLY A 55 19.45 9.59 -0.92
N LEU A 56 19.10 8.93 0.18
CA LEU A 56 17.95 8.03 0.28
C LEU A 56 16.61 8.77 0.16
N VAL A 57 16.50 9.93 0.82
CA VAL A 57 15.24 10.69 0.92
C VAL A 57 14.77 11.15 -0.46
N GLU A 58 15.66 11.73 -1.28
CA GLU A 58 15.29 12.13 -2.64
C GLU A 58 14.93 10.93 -3.54
N ALA A 59 15.38 9.71 -3.20
CA ALA A 59 15.01 8.50 -3.93
C ALA A 59 13.57 8.03 -3.66
N ILE A 60 12.93 8.51 -2.58
CA ILE A 60 11.53 8.23 -2.28
C ILE A 60 10.63 8.94 -3.29
N GLY A 61 9.57 8.26 -3.72
CA GLY A 61 8.62 8.76 -4.70
C GLY A 61 9.16 8.78 -6.13
N ASN A 62 8.43 9.46 -7.01
CA ASN A 62 8.62 9.39 -8.46
C ASN A 62 8.64 7.94 -8.96
N THR A 63 7.78 7.10 -8.38
CA THR A 63 7.64 5.68 -8.71
C THR A 63 6.96 5.55 -10.08
N PRO A 64 7.22 4.47 -10.85
CA PRO A 64 6.61 4.31 -12.16
C PRO A 64 5.12 3.99 -12.04
N LEU A 65 4.35 4.47 -13.02
CA LEU A 65 2.98 4.05 -13.27
C LEU A 65 3.01 2.93 -14.31
N ILE A 66 2.62 1.72 -13.90
CA ILE A 66 2.78 0.50 -14.70
C ILE A 66 1.41 0.06 -15.22
N ARG A 67 1.27 -0.13 -16.53
CA ARG A 67 0.08 -0.78 -17.08
C ARG A 67 0.05 -2.25 -16.68
N ILE A 68 -1.04 -2.68 -16.06
CA ILE A 68 -1.25 -4.08 -15.69
C ILE A 68 -1.93 -4.74 -16.88
N ASN A 69 -1.16 -5.51 -17.65
CA ASN A 69 -1.59 -5.94 -18.98
C ASN A 69 -2.77 -6.90 -18.91
N SER A 70 -2.66 -7.92 -18.06
CA SER A 70 -3.71 -8.93 -17.91
C SER A 70 -5.07 -8.34 -17.52
N LEU A 71 -5.10 -7.39 -16.58
CA LEU A 71 -6.34 -6.76 -16.10
C LEU A 71 -6.93 -5.81 -17.14
N SER A 72 -6.07 -5.02 -17.78
CA SER A 72 -6.50 -4.06 -18.78
C SER A 72 -7.10 -4.78 -19.99
N ASP A 73 -6.43 -5.83 -20.47
CA ASP A 73 -6.85 -6.59 -21.65
C ASP A 73 -8.15 -7.37 -21.35
N ALA A 74 -8.34 -7.85 -20.12
CA ALA A 74 -9.56 -8.55 -19.70
C ALA A 74 -10.78 -7.63 -19.49
N THR A 75 -10.56 -6.34 -19.22
CA THR A 75 -11.65 -5.37 -18.96
C THR A 75 -11.94 -4.46 -20.14
N GLY A 76 -11.03 -4.36 -21.10
CA GLY A 76 -11.09 -3.35 -22.17
C GLY A 76 -10.80 -1.92 -21.69
N CYS A 77 -10.38 -1.77 -20.43
CA CYS A 77 -9.94 -0.51 -19.83
C CYS A 77 -8.42 -0.44 -19.75
N GLU A 78 -7.86 0.75 -19.54
CA GLU A 78 -6.46 0.90 -19.17
C GLU A 78 -6.32 0.92 -17.65
N ILE A 79 -5.87 -0.20 -17.06
CA ILE A 79 -5.66 -0.32 -15.62
C ILE A 79 -4.17 -0.15 -15.32
N LEU A 80 -3.86 0.86 -14.52
CA LEU A 80 -2.52 1.27 -14.16
C LEU A 80 -2.28 1.10 -12.66
N GLY A 81 -1.13 0.51 -12.29
CA GLY A 81 -0.66 0.36 -10.92
C GLY A 81 0.51 1.30 -10.64
N LYS A 82 0.36 2.19 -9.66
CA LYS A 82 1.45 3.03 -9.14
C LYS A 82 2.38 2.18 -8.27
N ALA A 83 3.61 1.94 -8.74
CA ALA A 83 4.52 0.93 -8.19
C ALA A 83 5.26 1.40 -6.93
N GLU A 84 4.52 1.59 -5.84
CA GLU A 84 5.05 2.08 -4.56
C GLU A 84 5.97 1.07 -3.85
N PHE A 85 5.93 -0.21 -4.22
CA PHE A 85 6.91 -1.20 -3.79
C PHE A 85 8.34 -0.92 -4.26
N LEU A 86 8.54 0.03 -5.19
CA LEU A 86 9.87 0.46 -5.69
C LEU A 86 10.46 1.64 -4.92
N ASN A 87 9.79 2.16 -3.89
CA ASN A 87 10.44 3.05 -2.93
C ASN A 87 11.58 2.29 -2.20
N PRO A 88 12.62 2.97 -1.70
CA PRO A 88 13.82 2.31 -1.18
C PRO A 88 13.60 1.43 0.07
N GLY A 89 12.68 1.83 0.95
CA GLY A 89 12.17 1.03 2.07
C GLY A 89 11.09 0.03 1.65
N GLY A 90 10.78 -0.06 0.34
CA GLY A 90 10.00 -1.13 -0.27
C GLY A 90 8.49 -1.01 -0.14
N SER A 91 7.96 0.17 0.25
CA SER A 91 6.52 0.37 0.32
C SER A 91 6.06 1.82 0.16
N VAL A 92 4.75 2.01 -0.02
CA VAL A 92 4.06 3.31 -0.01
C VAL A 92 4.30 4.11 1.29
N LYS A 93 4.65 3.45 2.40
CA LYS A 93 4.84 4.12 3.69
C LYS A 93 6.14 4.91 3.78
N ASP A 94 7.07 4.75 2.83
CA ASP A 94 8.30 5.54 2.79
C ASP A 94 8.00 7.03 2.62
N ARG A 95 6.98 7.38 1.81
CA ARG A 95 6.51 8.75 1.63
C ARG A 95 6.01 9.34 2.95
N VAL A 96 5.22 8.55 3.68
CA VAL A 96 4.63 8.93 4.96
C VAL A 96 5.71 9.13 6.01
N ALA A 97 6.64 8.18 6.12
CA ALA A 97 7.77 8.26 7.05
C ALA A 97 8.64 9.49 6.79
N ALA A 98 8.99 9.75 5.52
CA ALA A 98 9.76 10.93 5.15
C ALA A 98 9.04 12.23 5.50
N LYS A 99 7.76 12.37 5.11
CA LYS A 99 6.99 13.59 5.37
C LYS A 99 6.76 13.85 6.85
N ILE A 100 6.49 12.82 7.64
CA ILE A 100 6.34 12.93 9.10
C ILE A 100 7.64 13.46 9.74
N ILE A 101 8.79 12.89 9.37
CA ILE A 101 10.09 13.26 9.95
C ILE A 101 10.52 14.66 9.48
N GLU A 102 10.34 14.96 8.20
CA GLU A 102 10.60 16.27 7.61
C GLU A 102 9.83 17.37 8.34
N GLU A 103 8.52 17.23 8.45
CA GLU A 103 7.69 18.24 9.11
C GLU A 103 8.02 18.39 10.60
N ALA A 104 8.28 17.29 11.31
CA ALA A 104 8.66 17.34 12.72
C ALA A 104 10.00 18.07 12.94
N LEU A 105 10.95 17.93 12.00
CA LEU A 105 12.22 18.66 12.03
C LEU A 105 12.03 20.14 11.68
N GLU A 106 11.14 20.46 10.74
CA GLU A 106 10.83 21.83 10.33
C GLU A 106 10.10 22.60 11.45
N THR A 107 9.19 21.95 12.18
CA THR A 107 8.47 22.56 13.32
C THR A 107 9.30 22.59 14.60
N GLY A 108 10.41 21.84 14.67
CA GLY A 108 11.25 21.70 15.86
C GLY A 108 10.68 20.75 16.92
N GLU A 109 9.63 19.99 16.60
CA GLU A 109 9.11 18.90 17.45
C GLU A 109 10.06 17.71 17.50
N LEU A 110 10.93 17.58 16.51
CA LEU A 110 12.05 16.66 16.44
C LEU A 110 13.33 17.45 16.13
N GLU A 111 14.45 17.00 16.68
CA GLU A 111 15.77 17.54 16.39
C GLU A 111 16.69 16.44 15.85
N ARG A 112 17.76 16.81 15.12
CA ARG A 112 18.78 15.84 14.69
C ARG A 112 19.40 15.15 15.91
N GLY A 113 19.53 13.83 15.83
CA GLY A 113 19.92 12.94 16.93
C GLY A 113 18.74 12.52 17.83
N GLY A 114 17.55 13.08 17.63
CA GLY A 114 16.32 12.72 18.34
C GLY A 114 15.79 11.35 17.91
N VAL A 115 14.81 10.83 18.64
CA VAL A 115 14.22 9.52 18.38
C VAL A 115 12.79 9.64 17.87
N VAL A 116 12.50 9.02 16.73
CA VAL A 116 11.15 8.86 16.21
C VAL A 116 10.59 7.55 16.73
N THR A 117 9.42 7.60 17.34
CA THR A 117 8.74 6.45 17.93
C THR A 117 7.46 6.11 17.18
N GLU A 118 7.15 4.83 17.06
CA GLU A 118 5.89 4.36 16.45
C GLU A 118 5.47 3.01 17.04
N GLY A 119 4.16 2.83 17.20
CA GLY A 119 3.57 1.55 17.53
C GLY A 119 3.13 0.83 16.25
N SER A 120 3.98 -0.03 15.69
CA SER A 120 3.64 -0.80 14.49
C SER A 120 4.65 -1.91 14.23
N ALA A 121 4.21 -3.10 13.81
CA ALA A 121 5.10 -4.15 13.28
C ALA A 121 5.10 -4.20 11.74
N GLY A 122 4.46 -3.23 11.08
CA GLY A 122 4.18 -3.25 9.64
C GLY A 122 5.09 -2.33 8.81
N SER A 123 4.64 -2.03 7.59
CA SER A 123 5.40 -1.24 6.62
C SER A 123 5.79 0.14 7.14
N THR A 124 4.96 0.79 7.97
CA THR A 124 5.29 2.10 8.55
C THR A 124 6.52 2.05 9.46
N ALA A 125 6.62 1.02 10.32
CA ALA A 125 7.80 0.87 11.16
C ALA A 125 9.07 0.62 10.34
N ILE A 126 8.96 -0.22 9.29
CA ILE A 126 10.09 -0.50 8.39
C ILE A 126 10.51 0.77 7.65
N SER A 127 9.54 1.55 7.16
CA SER A 127 9.80 2.83 6.49
C SER A 127 10.42 3.85 7.45
N LEU A 128 9.96 3.97 8.70
CA LEU A 128 10.57 4.85 9.70
C LEU A 128 12.00 4.43 10.04
N ALA A 129 12.23 3.12 10.25
CA ALA A 129 13.57 2.57 10.51
C ALA A 129 14.53 2.83 9.34
N THR A 130 14.01 2.75 8.10
CA THR A 130 14.79 3.01 6.89
C THR A 130 15.12 4.50 6.72
N VAL A 131 14.15 5.37 6.99
CA VAL A 131 14.24 6.80 6.65
C VAL A 131 14.84 7.66 7.76
N ALA A 132 14.58 7.35 9.03
CA ALA A 132 15.06 8.16 10.16
C ALA A 132 16.59 8.41 10.16
N PRO A 133 17.45 7.40 9.88
CA PRO A 133 18.89 7.62 9.81
C PRO A 133 19.31 8.62 8.73
N ALA A 134 18.59 8.70 7.61
CA ALA A 134 18.89 9.64 6.52
C ALA A 134 18.64 11.10 6.92
N TYR A 135 17.76 11.33 7.92
CA TYR A 135 17.56 12.63 8.55
C TYR A 135 18.46 12.85 9.78
N GLY A 136 19.32 11.88 10.13
CA GLY A 136 20.14 11.91 11.34
C GLY A 136 19.35 11.66 12.62
N CYS A 137 18.20 10.98 12.53
CA CYS A 137 17.35 10.61 13.65
C CYS A 137 17.49 9.11 13.97
N LYS A 138 17.15 8.74 15.20
CA LYS A 138 17.03 7.35 15.67
C LYS A 138 15.58 6.87 15.50
N CYS A 139 15.37 5.56 15.44
CA CYS A 139 14.04 4.96 15.36
C CYS A 139 13.82 3.98 16.53
N HIS A 140 12.69 4.10 17.22
CA HIS A 140 12.26 3.18 18.26
C HIS A 140 10.84 2.70 17.98
N VAL A 141 10.68 1.41 17.73
CA VAL A 141 9.41 0.80 17.38
C VAL A 141 8.92 -0.06 18.53
N VAL A 142 7.64 0.09 18.89
CA VAL A 142 6.97 -0.79 19.84
C VAL A 142 6.05 -1.74 19.10
N ILE A 143 6.22 -3.04 19.32
CA ILE A 143 5.47 -4.11 18.65
C ILE A 143 4.83 -5.07 19.66
N PRO A 144 3.69 -5.69 19.34
CA PRO A 144 3.20 -6.83 20.11
C PRO A 144 4.20 -8.00 20.07
N ASP A 145 4.30 -8.78 21.15
CA ASP A 145 5.23 -9.92 21.25
C ASP A 145 4.77 -11.19 20.50
N ASP A 146 3.53 -11.22 20.00
CA ASP A 146 2.93 -12.31 19.23
C ASP A 146 3.02 -12.12 17.71
N VAL A 147 3.69 -11.05 17.24
CA VAL A 147 3.93 -10.85 15.80
C VAL A 147 4.99 -11.82 15.28
N ALA A 148 4.92 -12.13 13.98
CA ALA A 148 5.89 -12.98 13.31
C ALA A 148 7.32 -12.47 13.53
N VAL A 149 8.24 -13.37 13.88
CA VAL A 149 9.61 -13.04 14.32
C VAL A 149 10.35 -12.23 13.26
N GLU A 150 10.12 -12.55 11.99
CA GLU A 150 10.74 -11.90 10.83
C GLU A 150 10.44 -10.39 10.78
N LYS A 151 9.27 -9.97 11.28
CA LYS A 151 8.90 -8.54 11.34
C LYS A 151 9.81 -7.77 12.29
N SER A 152 10.14 -8.37 13.43
CA SER A 152 11.06 -7.78 14.40
C SER A 152 12.51 -7.81 13.94
N GLN A 153 12.95 -8.92 13.31
CA GLN A 153 14.31 -9.07 12.79
C GLN A 153 14.64 -8.04 11.72
N ILE A 154 13.70 -7.74 10.82
CA ILE A 154 13.91 -6.71 9.78
C ILE A 154 14.12 -5.33 10.42
N LEU A 155 13.35 -4.99 11.46
CA LEU A 155 13.47 -3.70 12.15
C LEU A 155 14.81 -3.57 12.88
N GLU A 156 15.21 -4.62 13.59
CA GLU A 156 16.50 -4.69 14.29
C GLU A 156 17.67 -4.61 13.29
N ALA A 157 17.58 -5.31 12.15
CA ALA A 157 18.59 -5.26 11.09
C ALA A 157 18.70 -3.89 10.41
N LEU A 158 17.61 -3.12 10.37
CA LEU A 158 17.59 -1.72 9.91
C LEU A 158 18.13 -0.75 10.97
N GLY A 159 18.48 -1.23 12.17
CA GLY A 159 19.06 -0.42 13.24
C GLY A 159 18.03 0.28 14.13
N ALA A 160 16.75 -0.11 14.06
CA ALA A 160 15.74 0.38 15.00
C ALA A 160 15.84 -0.32 16.36
N THR A 161 15.60 0.42 17.44
CA THR A 161 15.30 -0.18 18.74
C THR A 161 13.91 -0.81 18.67
N VAL A 162 13.76 -2.06 19.08
CA VAL A 162 12.48 -2.78 19.05
C VAL A 162 12.08 -3.19 20.46
N GLU A 163 11.00 -2.58 20.98
CA GLU A 163 10.38 -2.94 22.25
C GLU A 163 9.19 -3.87 21.99
N ARG A 164 9.25 -5.09 22.54
CA ARG A 164 8.17 -6.07 22.45
C ARG A 164 7.28 -5.96 23.68
N VAL A 165 5.97 -5.87 23.49
CA VAL A 165 4.99 -5.74 24.57
C VAL A 165 3.86 -6.76 24.43
N ARG A 166 3.25 -7.14 25.55
CA ARG A 166 2.11 -8.07 25.54
C ARG A 166 0.92 -7.48 24.76
N PRO A 167 0.27 -8.26 23.87
CA PRO A 167 -0.97 -7.86 23.21
C PRO A 167 -2.09 -7.56 24.21
N VAL A 168 -2.70 -6.39 24.08
CA VAL A 168 -3.81 -5.92 24.91
C VAL A 168 -4.81 -5.13 24.04
N SER A 169 -5.99 -4.81 24.58
CA SER A 169 -7.00 -4.03 23.85
C SER A 169 -6.52 -2.60 23.54
N ILE A 170 -7.06 -1.98 22.48
CA ILE A 170 -6.72 -0.61 22.07
C ILE A 170 -6.92 0.45 23.17
N THR A 171 -7.87 0.21 24.07
CA THR A 171 -8.17 1.08 25.21
C THR A 171 -7.22 0.89 26.39
N HIS A 172 -6.43 -0.19 26.40
CA HIS A 172 -5.51 -0.49 27.48
C HIS A 172 -4.29 0.44 27.42
N LYS A 173 -3.82 0.89 28.59
CA LYS A 173 -2.65 1.79 28.68
C LYS A 173 -1.39 1.17 28.07
N ASP A 174 -1.24 -0.14 28.13
CA ASP A 174 -0.07 -0.88 27.63
C ASP A 174 -0.24 -1.39 26.19
N HIS A 175 -1.25 -0.89 25.48
CA HIS A 175 -1.34 -1.11 24.04
C HIS A 175 -0.09 -0.53 23.37
N TYR A 176 0.53 -1.27 22.46
CA TYR A 176 1.82 -0.93 21.83
C TYR A 176 1.88 0.51 21.27
N VAL A 177 0.78 1.03 20.71
CA VAL A 177 0.68 2.44 20.27
C VAL A 177 0.79 3.43 21.44
N ASN A 178 0.15 3.13 22.57
CA ASN A 178 0.19 3.98 23.76
C ASN A 178 1.56 3.91 24.43
N VAL A 179 2.21 2.74 24.42
CA VAL A 179 3.59 2.59 24.89
C VAL A 179 4.54 3.42 24.03
N ALA A 180 4.45 3.33 22.69
CA ALA A 180 5.28 4.15 21.79
C ALA A 180 5.13 5.65 22.06
N ARG A 181 3.89 6.13 22.24
CA ARG A 181 3.63 7.52 22.63
C ARG A 181 4.31 7.90 23.95
N ARG A 182 4.26 7.03 24.96
CA ARG A 182 4.97 7.27 26.23
C ARG A 182 6.49 7.34 26.03
N ARG A 183 7.08 6.47 25.19
CA ARG A 183 8.52 6.50 24.90
C ARG A 183 8.98 7.81 24.26
N ALA A 184 8.15 8.41 23.39
CA ALA A 184 8.45 9.76 22.88
C ALA A 184 8.48 10.81 24.00
N LEU A 185 7.47 10.80 24.88
CA LEU A 185 7.39 11.74 26.01
C LEU A 185 8.56 11.58 26.97
N GLU A 186 8.88 10.34 27.36
CA GLU A 186 10.00 10.01 28.23
C GLU A 186 11.34 10.48 27.65
N ALA A 187 11.55 10.31 26.34
CA ALA A 187 12.74 10.80 25.65
C ALA A 187 12.83 12.34 25.66
N THR A 188 11.70 13.03 25.46
CA THR A 188 11.63 14.49 25.53
C THR A 188 11.91 15.01 26.93
N GLU A 189 11.35 14.39 27.97
CA GLU A 189 11.64 14.72 29.37
C GLU A 189 13.11 14.48 29.72
N LEU A 190 13.69 13.37 29.25
CA LEU A 190 15.10 13.05 29.47
C LEU A 190 16.02 14.11 28.84
N ALA A 191 15.75 14.50 27.60
CA ALA A 191 16.50 15.53 26.90
C ALA A 191 16.37 16.93 27.56
N ALA A 192 15.20 17.25 28.11
CA ALA A 192 15.01 18.48 28.88
C ALA A 192 15.89 18.50 30.15
N LYS A 193 15.87 17.42 30.95
CA LYS A 193 16.69 17.28 32.16
C LYS A 193 18.19 17.39 31.86
N GLN A 194 18.65 16.81 30.74
CA GLN A 194 20.06 16.91 30.30
C GLN A 194 20.45 18.33 29.91
N ARG A 195 19.56 19.05 29.21
CA ARG A 195 19.79 20.47 28.88
C ARG A 195 19.87 21.35 30.13
N GLU A 196 19.09 21.05 31.16
CA GLU A 196 19.15 21.75 32.45
C GLU A 196 20.44 21.44 33.22
N ALA A 197 20.81 20.16 33.34
CA ALA A 197 22.05 19.74 34.02
C ALA A 197 23.29 20.37 33.37
N ASN A 198 23.40 20.34 32.03
CA ASN A 198 24.52 20.93 31.31
C ASN A 198 24.60 22.45 31.48
N LYS A 199 23.46 23.15 31.63
CA LYS A 199 23.44 24.59 31.93
C LYS A 199 23.92 24.88 33.35
N THR A 200 23.56 24.05 34.32
CA THR A 200 24.00 24.20 35.71
C THR A 200 25.50 23.91 35.84
N GLU A 201 26.03 22.89 35.15
CA GLU A 201 27.47 22.61 35.11
C GLU A 201 28.27 23.69 34.37
N ALA A 202 27.75 24.23 33.26
CA ALA A 202 28.38 25.34 32.54
C ALA A 202 28.41 26.65 33.37
N ASN A 203 27.42 26.85 34.24
CA ASN A 203 27.35 27.99 35.16
C ASN A 203 28.05 27.76 36.52
N GLY A 204 28.46 26.52 36.81
CA GLY A 204 29.06 26.11 38.08
C GLY A 204 30.34 25.31 37.83
N SER A 205 31.40 25.96 37.36
CA SER A 205 32.70 25.30 37.19
C SER A 205 33.39 25.05 38.54
N VAL A 206 33.20 23.86 39.11
CA VAL A 206 34.21 23.19 39.94
C VAL A 206 34.27 21.71 39.53
N HIS A 207 35.43 21.33 39.00
CA HIS A 207 35.78 20.00 38.51
C HIS A 207 35.72 18.93 39.61
N MET A 208 35.10 17.78 39.35
CA MET A 208 35.43 16.50 40.00
C MET A 208 35.19 15.33 39.03
N ASN A 209 36.23 14.51 38.82
CA ASN A 209 36.18 13.32 37.98
C ASN A 209 35.45 12.17 38.69
N GLY A 210 34.51 11.52 38.01
CA GLY A 210 33.83 10.31 38.48
C GLY A 210 33.63 9.30 37.36
N HIS A 211 34.23 8.13 37.52
CA HIS A 211 34.17 6.98 36.62
C HIS A 211 32.79 6.31 36.68
N THR A 212 32.18 5.94 35.55
CA THR A 212 30.89 5.23 35.51
C THR A 212 31.09 3.79 35.02
N PRO A 213 30.59 2.76 35.73
CA PRO A 213 30.68 1.38 35.27
C PRO A 213 29.64 1.10 34.17
N GLN A 214 30.09 0.41 33.12
CA GLN A 214 29.24 -0.14 32.07
C GLN A 214 28.43 -1.33 32.62
N GLY A 215 27.10 -1.22 32.54
CA GLY A 215 26.17 -2.32 32.75
C GLY A 215 25.22 -2.41 31.56
N GLU A 216 25.17 -3.59 30.94
CA GLU A 216 24.26 -3.96 29.85
C GLU A 216 22.80 -3.97 30.31
N GLN A 217 21.89 -3.41 29.50
CA GLN A 217 20.49 -3.86 29.35
C GLN A 217 19.83 -3.18 28.14
N GLY A 218 19.61 -3.96 27.07
CA GLY A 218 19.17 -3.53 25.74
C GLY A 218 17.69 -3.15 25.58
N ASN A 219 17.06 -2.50 26.56
CA ASN A 219 15.62 -2.13 26.50
C ASN A 219 15.33 -0.64 26.73
N ALA A 220 16.35 0.21 26.90
CA ALA A 220 16.17 1.63 27.18
C ALA A 220 16.82 2.50 26.10
N ILE A 221 16.22 3.66 25.82
CA ILE A 221 16.86 4.73 25.04
C ILE A 221 18.17 5.07 25.75
N SER A 222 19.31 4.83 25.09
CA SER A 222 20.63 5.08 25.67
C SER A 222 20.71 6.51 26.20
N SER A 223 20.96 6.63 27.51
CA SER A 223 20.87 7.86 28.26
C SER A 223 21.97 8.87 27.94
N ALA A 224 23.05 8.48 27.27
CA ALA A 224 24.20 9.38 27.07
C ALA A 224 23.98 10.45 25.97
N ASP A 225 23.01 10.29 25.06
CA ASP A 225 22.82 11.16 23.89
C ASP A 225 21.33 11.23 23.45
N CYS A 226 20.45 11.64 24.37
CA CYS A 226 19.02 11.81 24.08
C CYS A 226 18.71 13.25 23.64
N ARG A 227 18.28 13.43 22.38
CA ARG A 227 17.92 14.75 21.81
C ARG A 227 16.40 14.97 21.73
N GLY A 228 15.64 14.23 22.53
CA GLY A 228 14.17 14.29 22.57
C GLY A 228 13.52 13.19 21.73
N GLY A 229 12.21 13.02 21.91
CA GLY A 229 11.42 12.02 21.21
C GLY A 229 10.18 12.57 20.55
N PHE A 230 9.85 12.01 19.39
CA PHE A 230 8.68 12.36 18.60
C PHE A 230 7.84 11.12 18.32
N PHE A 231 6.52 11.20 18.54
CA PHE A 231 5.60 10.10 18.23
C PHE A 231 5.01 10.32 16.84
N ALA A 232 5.33 9.42 15.90
CA ALA A 232 4.97 9.58 14.49
C ALA A 232 3.45 9.65 14.26
N ASP A 233 2.68 8.88 15.04
CA ASP A 233 1.22 8.82 15.02
C ASP A 233 0.62 8.70 13.62
N GLN A 234 1.02 7.67 12.85
CA GLN A 234 0.63 7.54 11.44
C GLN A 234 -0.88 7.65 11.16
N PHE A 235 -1.72 7.35 12.14
CA PHE A 235 -3.17 7.39 11.98
C PHE A 235 -3.71 8.81 12.07
N GLU A 236 -3.19 9.63 13.00
CA GLU A 236 -3.74 10.96 13.29
C GLU A 236 -2.87 12.12 12.76
N ASN A 237 -1.63 11.84 12.37
CA ASN A 237 -0.73 12.84 11.80
C ASN A 237 -1.07 13.12 10.32
N LEU A 238 -1.45 14.37 10.01
CA LEU A 238 -1.85 14.80 8.65
C LEU A 238 -0.68 14.91 7.66
N ALA A 239 0.57 14.82 8.12
CA ALA A 239 1.73 14.63 7.24
C ALA A 239 1.55 13.39 6.35
N ASN A 240 0.85 12.37 6.84
CA ASN A 240 0.50 11.17 6.08
C ASN A 240 -0.37 11.50 4.86
N PHE A 241 -1.49 12.19 5.07
CA PHE A 241 -2.34 12.73 4.01
C PHE A 241 -1.54 13.62 3.04
N ARG A 242 -0.77 14.58 3.58
CA ARG A 242 0.02 15.54 2.78
C ARG A 242 1.07 14.87 1.91
N ALA A 243 1.74 13.82 2.39
CA ALA A 243 2.71 13.06 1.59
C ALA A 243 2.11 12.55 0.26
N HIS A 244 0.82 12.24 0.25
CA HIS A 244 0.12 11.75 -0.92
C HIS A 244 -0.52 12.88 -1.74
N TYR A 245 -1.02 13.93 -1.09
CA TYR A 245 -1.54 15.12 -1.76
C TYR A 245 -0.44 15.89 -2.51
N GLU A 246 0.74 16.05 -1.90
CA GLU A 246 1.87 16.81 -2.45
C GLU A 246 2.81 15.93 -3.31
N GLY A 247 2.73 14.60 -3.18
CA GLY A 247 3.60 13.66 -3.88
C GLY A 247 2.84 12.73 -4.83
N THR A 248 2.15 11.73 -4.28
CA THR A 248 1.54 10.65 -5.07
C THR A 248 0.49 11.14 -6.07
N GLY A 249 -0.40 12.05 -5.69
CA GLY A 249 -1.44 12.62 -6.54
C GLY A 249 -0.88 13.36 -7.76
N PRO A 250 0.03 14.34 -7.58
CA PRO A 250 0.71 15.02 -8.68
C PRO A 250 1.41 14.07 -9.64
N GLU A 251 2.14 13.08 -9.11
CA GLU A 251 2.83 12.10 -9.95
C GLU A 251 1.85 11.28 -10.80
N ILE A 252 0.73 10.82 -10.23
CA ILE A 252 -0.30 10.10 -10.97
C ILE A 252 -0.89 10.98 -12.08
N TRP A 253 -1.25 12.22 -11.75
CA TRP A 253 -1.80 13.16 -12.72
C TRP A 253 -0.85 13.40 -13.91
N GLU A 254 0.42 13.70 -13.63
CA GLU A 254 1.43 13.92 -14.66
C GLU A 254 1.66 12.66 -15.51
N GLN A 255 1.79 11.50 -14.87
CA GLN A 255 2.08 10.23 -15.55
C GLN A 255 0.89 9.73 -16.39
N SER A 256 -0.34 10.04 -15.98
CA SER A 256 -1.55 9.78 -16.77
C SER A 256 -1.81 10.80 -17.88
N GLN A 257 -1.07 11.92 -17.92
CA GLN A 257 -1.28 12.99 -18.91
C GLN A 257 -2.73 13.49 -18.97
N GLY A 258 -3.42 13.50 -17.83
CA GLY A 258 -4.82 13.91 -17.73
C GLY A 258 -5.86 12.93 -18.28
N SER A 259 -5.48 11.70 -18.69
CA SER A 259 -6.42 10.70 -19.21
C SER A 259 -7.16 9.89 -18.14
N LEU A 260 -6.86 10.15 -16.86
CA LEU A 260 -7.42 9.40 -15.74
C LEU A 260 -8.94 9.60 -15.62
N HIS A 261 -9.68 8.50 -15.53
CA HIS A 261 -11.13 8.52 -15.31
C HIS A 261 -11.51 8.12 -13.87
N ALA A 262 -10.77 7.18 -13.28
CA ALA A 262 -11.01 6.78 -11.90
C ALA A 262 -9.75 6.38 -11.13
N PHE A 263 -9.80 6.61 -9.82
CA PHE A 263 -8.81 6.17 -8.86
C PHE A 263 -9.46 5.26 -7.81
N VAL A 264 -8.78 4.18 -7.42
CA VAL A 264 -9.26 3.30 -6.36
C VAL A 264 -8.13 2.81 -5.48
N ALA A 265 -8.31 2.84 -4.17
CA ALA A 265 -7.37 2.32 -3.20
C ALA A 265 -8.07 1.90 -1.90
N ALA A 266 -7.52 0.89 -1.24
CA ALA A 266 -7.84 0.51 0.11
C ALA A 266 -7.25 1.49 1.12
N ALA A 267 -7.75 1.42 2.35
CA ALA A 267 -7.34 2.33 3.43
C ALA A 267 -7.05 1.55 4.72
N GLY A 268 -5.90 1.85 5.32
CA GLY A 268 -5.64 1.63 6.75
C GLY A 268 -5.79 2.96 7.49
N THR A 269 -4.73 3.78 7.48
CA THR A 269 -4.79 5.16 7.99
C THR A 269 -5.63 6.10 7.12
N GLY A 270 -5.92 5.72 5.87
CA GLY A 270 -6.64 6.58 4.91
C GLY A 270 -5.81 7.64 4.21
N GLY A 271 -4.55 7.89 4.61
CA GLY A 271 -3.74 8.97 4.02
C GLY A 271 -3.53 8.87 2.52
N THR A 272 -3.29 7.67 1.99
CA THR A 272 -3.11 7.45 0.54
C THR A 272 -4.37 7.74 -0.25
N VAL A 273 -5.51 7.15 0.12
CA VAL A 273 -6.75 7.37 -0.61
C VAL A 273 -7.21 8.82 -0.48
N ALA A 274 -7.02 9.43 0.70
CA ALA A 274 -7.40 10.81 0.95
C ALA A 274 -6.56 11.80 0.15
N GLY A 275 -5.23 11.74 0.27
CA GLY A 275 -4.33 12.68 -0.41
C GLY A 275 -4.44 12.61 -1.93
N VAL A 276 -4.51 11.40 -2.49
CA VAL A 276 -4.66 11.24 -3.94
C VAL A 276 -6.03 11.70 -4.42
N SER A 277 -7.11 11.32 -3.72
CA SER A 277 -8.47 11.69 -4.15
C SER A 277 -8.71 13.20 -4.15
N GLN A 278 -8.28 13.91 -3.09
CA GLN A 278 -8.43 15.35 -3.00
C GLN A 278 -7.66 16.07 -4.12
N PHE A 279 -6.38 15.71 -4.32
CA PHE A 279 -5.57 16.32 -5.38
C PHE A 279 -6.19 16.09 -6.77
N LEU A 280 -6.61 14.86 -7.07
CA LEU A 280 -7.18 14.53 -8.37
C LEU A 280 -8.50 15.26 -8.64
N LYS A 281 -9.36 15.40 -7.63
CA LYS A 281 -10.64 16.12 -7.76
C LYS A 281 -10.47 17.63 -7.91
N GLU A 282 -9.44 18.21 -7.30
CA GLU A 282 -9.06 19.61 -7.56
C GLU A 282 -8.58 19.81 -9.00
N LYS A 283 -7.85 18.85 -9.57
CA LYS A 283 -7.43 18.91 -10.99
C LYS A 283 -8.57 18.67 -11.96
N ASN A 284 -9.44 17.72 -11.66
CA ASN A 284 -10.61 17.40 -12.47
C ASN A 284 -11.68 16.72 -11.60
N SER A 285 -12.72 17.48 -11.25
CA SER A 285 -13.83 17.01 -10.42
C SER A 285 -14.65 15.86 -11.05
N LYS A 286 -14.47 15.58 -12.36
CA LYS A 286 -15.09 14.43 -13.04
C LYS A 286 -14.41 13.11 -12.70
N ILE A 287 -13.18 13.11 -12.19
CA ILE A 287 -12.48 11.88 -11.80
C ILE A 287 -13.23 11.23 -10.63
N LYS A 288 -13.51 9.94 -10.80
CA LYS A 288 -14.19 9.13 -9.79
C LYS A 288 -13.19 8.48 -8.84
N CYS A 289 -13.36 8.70 -7.54
CA CYS A 289 -12.47 8.13 -6.51
C CYS A 289 -13.23 7.13 -5.65
N PHE A 290 -12.70 5.92 -5.49
CA PHE A 290 -13.37 4.84 -4.78
C PHE A 290 -12.48 4.24 -3.69
N LEU A 291 -13.12 3.78 -2.61
CA LEU A 291 -12.51 2.90 -1.62
C LEU A 291 -12.72 1.43 -2.04
N ILE A 292 -11.73 0.57 -1.80
CA ILE A 292 -11.93 -0.89 -1.75
C ILE A 292 -11.58 -1.39 -0.34
N ASP A 293 -12.55 -1.98 0.35
CA ASP A 293 -12.44 -2.29 1.77
C ASP A 293 -12.42 -3.81 2.02
N PRO A 294 -11.50 -4.34 2.85
CA PRO A 294 -11.43 -5.77 3.17
C PRO A 294 -12.51 -6.19 4.19
N PRO A 295 -12.71 -7.50 4.41
CA PRO A 295 -13.59 -8.00 5.46
C PRO A 295 -13.16 -7.51 6.84
N GLY A 296 -14.15 -7.34 7.74
CA GLY A 296 -13.92 -6.88 9.12
C GLY A 296 -13.71 -5.37 9.28
N SER A 297 -13.51 -4.62 8.19
CA SER A 297 -13.38 -3.15 8.19
C SER A 297 -14.73 -2.43 8.13
N GLY A 298 -14.85 -1.33 8.89
CA GLY A 298 -16.04 -0.47 8.92
C GLY A 298 -16.07 0.63 7.86
N LEU A 299 -14.99 0.84 7.11
CA LEU A 299 -14.86 2.00 6.21
C LEU A 299 -15.83 1.94 5.02
N PHE A 300 -16.12 0.77 4.45
CA PHE A 300 -17.11 0.62 3.39
C PHE A 300 -18.48 1.14 3.82
N ASN A 301 -18.91 0.77 5.04
CA ASN A 301 -20.19 1.22 5.58
C ASN A 301 -20.16 2.71 5.88
N LYS A 302 -19.01 3.24 6.31
CA LYS A 302 -18.87 4.69 6.51
C LYS A 302 -19.03 5.47 5.21
N VAL A 303 -18.41 5.03 4.13
CA VAL A 303 -18.51 5.69 2.82
C VAL A 303 -19.92 5.55 2.23
N THR A 304 -20.53 4.37 2.32
CA THR A 304 -21.82 4.10 1.64
C THR A 304 -23.05 4.43 2.47
N ARG A 305 -22.94 4.48 3.80
CA ARG A 305 -24.08 4.62 4.73
C ARG A 305 -23.87 5.65 5.84
N GLY A 306 -22.68 6.25 5.93
CA GLY A 306 -22.35 7.23 6.97
C GLY A 306 -21.99 6.66 8.35
N VAL A 307 -22.08 5.33 8.54
CA VAL A 307 -21.87 4.63 9.84
C VAL A 307 -20.80 3.54 9.75
N MET A 308 -20.03 3.33 10.82
CA MET A 308 -18.89 2.38 10.88
C MET A 308 -19.25 0.96 11.36
N TYR A 309 -20.51 0.52 11.24
CA TYR A 309 -20.95 -0.76 11.79
C TYR A 309 -20.82 -1.90 10.77
N THR A 310 -20.15 -3.00 11.12
CA THR A 310 -20.02 -4.22 10.31
C THR A 310 -20.89 -5.35 10.86
N LYS A 311 -21.29 -6.34 10.02
CA LYS A 311 -22.09 -7.48 10.51
C LYS A 311 -21.26 -8.40 11.41
N GLU A 312 -19.95 -8.38 11.21
CA GLU A 312 -18.93 -9.07 11.98
C GLU A 312 -18.83 -8.52 13.41
N GLU A 313 -19.27 -7.29 13.65
CA GLU A 313 -19.40 -6.67 14.97
C GLU A 313 -20.73 -6.97 15.67
N ALA A 314 -21.62 -7.76 15.04
CA ALA A 314 -22.85 -8.20 15.70
C ALA A 314 -22.55 -9.01 16.97
N GLU A 315 -23.32 -8.74 18.02
CA GLU A 315 -23.23 -9.46 19.29
C GLU A 315 -23.39 -10.97 19.06
N GLY A 316 -22.52 -11.77 19.69
CA GLY A 316 -22.47 -13.22 19.49
C GLY A 316 -21.72 -13.70 18.24
N ARG A 317 -21.32 -12.81 17.33
CA ARG A 317 -20.49 -13.13 16.14
C ARG A 317 -19.13 -12.43 16.13
N ARG A 318 -18.89 -11.53 17.09
CA ARG A 318 -17.64 -10.79 17.23
C ARG A 318 -16.48 -11.75 17.45
N LEU A 319 -15.58 -11.80 16.48
CA LEU A 319 -14.34 -12.57 16.58
C LEU A 319 -13.47 -12.03 17.72
N LYS A 320 -12.68 -12.92 18.32
CA LYS A 320 -11.69 -12.56 19.35
C LYS A 320 -10.66 -11.56 18.80
N ASN A 321 -10.31 -11.70 17.51
CA ASN A 321 -9.63 -10.69 16.73
C ASN A 321 -10.58 -10.20 15.62
N PRO A 322 -11.14 -8.98 15.71
CA PRO A 322 -12.10 -8.47 14.73
C PRO A 322 -11.51 -8.27 13.31
N PHE A 323 -10.20 -8.44 13.15
CA PHE A 323 -9.45 -8.30 11.90
C PHE A 323 -8.85 -9.63 11.42
N ASP A 324 -9.59 -10.74 11.54
CA ASP A 324 -9.16 -12.06 11.06
C ASP A 324 -9.25 -12.13 9.52
N THR A 325 -8.43 -11.29 8.88
CA THR A 325 -8.23 -11.22 7.44
C THR A 325 -6.78 -11.54 7.11
N VAL A 326 -6.54 -12.22 6.00
CA VAL A 326 -5.18 -12.43 5.47
C VAL A 326 -4.60 -11.19 4.80
N THR A 327 -5.41 -10.14 4.62
CA THR A 327 -4.96 -8.87 4.08
C THR A 327 -4.38 -7.98 5.17
N GLU A 328 -3.09 -7.64 5.03
CA GLU A 328 -2.39 -6.82 6.01
C GLU A 328 -2.28 -5.34 5.57
N GLY A 329 -2.28 -4.43 6.54
CA GLY A 329 -2.01 -3.00 6.34
C GLY A 329 -3.19 -2.15 5.88
N ILE A 330 -4.37 -2.75 5.75
CA ILE A 330 -5.64 -2.11 5.35
C ILE A 330 -6.80 -2.62 6.22
N GLY A 331 -7.89 -1.87 6.28
CA GLY A 331 -9.05 -2.17 7.10
C GLY A 331 -8.95 -1.61 8.53
N ILE A 332 -10.01 -0.95 9.00
CA ILE A 332 -10.07 -0.37 10.36
C ILE A 332 -11.53 -0.06 10.78
N ASN A 333 -11.81 -0.12 12.08
CA ASN A 333 -13.15 0.13 12.64
C ASN A 333 -13.28 1.48 13.37
N ARG A 334 -12.45 2.45 12.99
CA ARG A 334 -12.58 3.86 13.40
C ARG A 334 -12.22 4.79 12.25
N VAL A 335 -12.78 5.99 12.26
CA VAL A 335 -12.42 7.05 11.30
C VAL A 335 -11.22 7.82 11.84
N THR A 336 -10.12 7.82 11.09
CA THR A 336 -8.90 8.58 11.40
C THR A 336 -8.96 10.00 10.84
N LYS A 337 -8.19 10.96 11.38
CA LYS A 337 -8.05 12.30 10.77
C LYS A 337 -7.67 12.28 9.30
N ASN A 338 -6.74 11.41 8.91
CA ASN A 338 -6.31 11.27 7.52
C ASN A 338 -7.46 10.84 6.60
N PHE A 339 -8.18 9.78 6.94
CA PHE A 339 -9.35 9.31 6.17
C PHE A 339 -10.47 10.37 6.06
N MET A 340 -10.65 11.25 7.05
CA MET A 340 -11.67 12.32 6.97
C MET A 340 -11.41 13.32 5.83
N MET A 341 -10.18 13.39 5.34
CA MET A 341 -9.82 14.25 4.21
C MET A 341 -10.15 13.62 2.85
N ALA A 342 -10.65 12.37 2.81
CA ALA A 342 -10.92 11.67 1.57
C ALA A 342 -12.18 12.17 0.86
N GLU A 343 -12.06 12.36 -0.45
CA GLU A 343 -13.18 12.71 -1.31
C GLU A 343 -13.55 11.52 -2.21
N LEU A 344 -14.57 10.76 -1.80
CA LEU A 344 -14.93 9.49 -2.43
C LEU A 344 -16.33 9.55 -3.07
N ASP A 345 -16.45 9.01 -4.28
CA ASP A 345 -17.72 8.82 -5.00
C ASP A 345 -18.43 7.53 -4.60
N GLY A 346 -17.73 6.62 -3.92
CA GLY A 346 -18.29 5.36 -3.45
C GLY A 346 -17.25 4.41 -2.88
N ALA A 347 -17.69 3.20 -2.57
CA ALA A 347 -16.81 2.13 -2.09
C ALA A 347 -17.24 0.77 -2.63
N TYR A 348 -16.29 -0.14 -2.70
CA TYR A 348 -16.45 -1.56 -2.99
C TYR A 348 -15.97 -2.38 -1.80
N ARG A 349 -16.51 -3.60 -1.67
CA ARG A 349 -15.94 -4.63 -0.78
C ARG A 349 -15.12 -5.61 -1.61
N GLY A 350 -14.06 -6.11 -1.01
CA GLY A 350 -13.37 -7.30 -1.50
C GLY A 350 -13.24 -8.34 -0.39
N THR A 351 -13.04 -9.58 -0.80
CA THR A 351 -12.83 -10.71 0.09
C THR A 351 -11.36 -11.13 0.12
N ASP A 352 -10.98 -11.84 1.16
CA ASP A 352 -9.65 -12.46 1.28
C ASP A 352 -9.36 -13.41 0.11
N LYS A 353 -10.35 -14.21 -0.28
CA LYS A 353 -10.25 -15.12 -1.41
C LYS A 353 -9.99 -14.37 -2.71
N GLU A 354 -10.71 -13.27 -2.97
CA GLU A 354 -10.45 -12.44 -4.15
C GLU A 354 -9.05 -11.81 -4.13
N ALA A 355 -8.56 -11.34 -2.99
CA ALA A 355 -7.19 -10.81 -2.88
C ALA A 355 -6.14 -11.90 -3.16
N VAL A 356 -6.30 -13.10 -2.59
CA VAL A 356 -5.40 -14.23 -2.82
C VAL A 356 -5.41 -14.63 -4.29
N GLU A 357 -6.58 -14.83 -4.90
CA GLU A 357 -6.71 -15.18 -6.32
C GLU A 357 -6.11 -14.10 -7.23
N MET A 358 -6.38 -12.83 -6.94
CA MET A 358 -5.80 -11.70 -7.67
C MET A 358 -4.27 -11.71 -7.61
N SER A 359 -3.68 -11.96 -6.43
CA SER A 359 -2.22 -12.02 -6.31
C SER A 359 -1.60 -13.11 -7.20
N ARG A 360 -2.22 -14.30 -7.26
CA ARG A 360 -1.75 -15.41 -8.10
C ARG A 360 -1.98 -15.14 -9.58
N PHE A 361 -3.10 -14.51 -9.91
CA PHE A 361 -3.41 -14.08 -11.27
C PHE A 361 -2.37 -13.07 -11.79
N LEU A 362 -2.06 -12.03 -11.02
CA LEU A 362 -1.05 -11.02 -11.36
C LEU A 362 0.35 -11.62 -11.52
N LEU A 363 0.73 -12.51 -10.59
CA LEU A 363 2.03 -13.19 -10.67
C LEU A 363 2.14 -14.06 -11.93
N ARG A 364 1.11 -14.86 -12.23
CA ARG A 364 1.09 -15.78 -13.37
C ARG A 364 1.06 -15.06 -14.71
N ASN A 365 0.34 -13.95 -14.82
CA ASN A 365 0.08 -13.30 -16.12
C ASN A 365 0.96 -12.08 -16.39
N ASP A 366 1.39 -11.34 -15.36
CA ASP A 366 2.21 -10.13 -15.51
C ASP A 366 3.59 -10.24 -14.86
N GLY A 367 3.84 -11.27 -14.05
CA GLY A 367 5.05 -11.36 -13.23
C GLY A 367 5.08 -10.37 -12.06
N LEU A 368 3.92 -9.81 -11.68
CA LEU A 368 3.80 -8.83 -10.60
C LEU A 368 3.69 -9.55 -9.24
N PHE A 369 4.80 -9.58 -8.48
CA PHE A 369 4.84 -10.16 -7.14
C PHE A 369 4.53 -9.11 -6.05
N VAL A 370 3.25 -8.95 -5.75
CA VAL A 370 2.72 -7.86 -4.92
C VAL A 370 2.14 -8.36 -3.59
N GLY A 371 2.12 -7.49 -2.58
CA GLY A 371 1.51 -7.78 -1.28
C GLY A 371 -0.02 -7.79 -1.29
N SER A 372 -0.61 -8.16 -0.15
CA SER A 372 -2.05 -8.39 -0.02
C SER A 372 -2.91 -7.15 -0.31
N SER A 373 -2.49 -5.97 0.16
CA SER A 373 -3.21 -4.71 -0.06
C SER A 373 -3.17 -4.28 -1.53
N SER A 374 -2.06 -4.51 -2.22
CA SER A 374 -1.94 -4.30 -3.67
C SER A 374 -2.87 -5.21 -4.47
N ALA A 375 -3.02 -6.47 -4.05
CA ALA A 375 -3.95 -7.40 -4.68
C ALA A 375 -5.41 -6.95 -4.46
N MET A 376 -5.77 -6.57 -3.23
CA MET A 376 -7.09 -6.00 -2.92
C MET A 376 -7.38 -4.73 -3.75
N ASN A 377 -6.40 -3.84 -3.88
CA ASN A 377 -6.44 -2.67 -4.75
C ASN A 377 -6.76 -3.02 -6.21
N CYS A 378 -6.12 -4.07 -6.74
CA CYS A 378 -6.38 -4.56 -8.10
C CYS A 378 -7.78 -5.17 -8.25
N VAL A 379 -8.33 -5.83 -7.22
CA VAL A 379 -9.73 -6.26 -7.20
C VAL A 379 -10.65 -5.05 -7.33
N GLY A 380 -10.39 -3.99 -6.56
CA GLY A 380 -11.10 -2.71 -6.66
C GLY A 380 -11.01 -2.10 -8.06
N ALA A 381 -9.82 -2.09 -8.67
CA ALA A 381 -9.60 -1.57 -10.01
C ALA A 381 -10.41 -2.31 -11.09
N VAL A 382 -10.49 -3.65 -11.00
CA VAL A 382 -11.32 -4.45 -11.93
C VAL A 382 -12.81 -4.15 -11.74
N ARG A 383 -13.29 -4.04 -10.48
CA ARG A 383 -14.69 -3.70 -10.20
C ARG A 383 -15.05 -2.32 -10.77
N VAL A 384 -14.20 -1.31 -10.57
CA VAL A 384 -14.36 0.03 -11.15
C VAL A 384 -14.34 -0.02 -12.67
N ALA A 385 -13.38 -0.74 -13.26
CA ALA A 385 -13.28 -0.88 -14.71
C ALA A 385 -14.53 -1.52 -15.34
N ARG A 386 -15.08 -2.56 -14.69
CA ARG A 386 -16.33 -3.20 -15.12
C ARG A 386 -17.54 -2.27 -14.99
N ALA A 387 -17.59 -1.46 -13.93
CA ALA A 387 -18.68 -0.50 -13.71
C ALA A 387 -18.66 0.66 -14.72
N LEU A 388 -17.48 1.16 -15.10
CA LEU A 388 -17.33 2.23 -16.09
C LEU A 388 -17.44 1.72 -17.53
N GLY A 389 -17.05 0.47 -17.77
CA GLY A 389 -17.01 -0.15 -19.10
C GLY A 389 -15.74 0.20 -19.89
N PRO A 390 -15.52 -0.45 -21.05
CA PRO A 390 -14.28 -0.32 -21.84
C PRO A 390 -13.93 1.11 -22.23
N GLY A 391 -12.64 1.36 -22.47
CA GLY A 391 -12.12 2.66 -22.93
C GLY A 391 -11.78 3.67 -21.82
N HIS A 392 -12.04 3.32 -20.56
CA HIS A 392 -11.67 4.16 -19.41
C HIS A 392 -10.27 3.83 -18.89
N THR A 393 -9.61 4.82 -18.26
CA THR A 393 -8.33 4.67 -17.57
C THR A 393 -8.54 4.70 -16.06
N ILE A 394 -8.06 3.67 -15.36
CA ILE A 394 -8.19 3.47 -13.92
C ILE A 394 -6.80 3.37 -13.31
N VAL A 395 -6.53 4.13 -12.25
CA VAL A 395 -5.27 4.02 -11.48
C VAL A 395 -5.55 3.43 -10.10
N THR A 396 -4.68 2.52 -9.68
CA THR A 396 -4.61 2.01 -8.30
C THR A 396 -3.17 2.01 -7.78
N ILE A 397 -2.97 1.63 -6.53
CA ILE A 397 -1.66 1.62 -5.86
C ILE A 397 -1.16 0.18 -5.67
N LEU A 398 0.06 -0.10 -6.09
CA LEU A 398 0.79 -1.34 -5.75
C LEU A 398 1.69 -1.02 -4.54
N CYS A 399 1.12 -1.18 -3.35
CA CYS A 399 1.63 -0.66 -2.08
C CYS A 399 3.00 -1.23 -1.67
N ASP A 400 3.18 -2.54 -1.77
CA ASP A 400 4.38 -3.26 -1.34
C ASP A 400 4.53 -4.60 -2.09
N SER A 401 5.70 -5.22 -1.95
CA SER A 401 6.03 -6.51 -2.57
C SER A 401 5.51 -7.70 -1.77
N GLY A 402 5.20 -8.80 -2.47
CA GLY A 402 4.82 -10.07 -1.85
C GLY A 402 5.87 -10.67 -0.91
N VAL A 403 7.13 -10.24 -1.00
CA VAL A 403 8.23 -10.66 -0.10
C VAL A 403 7.89 -10.45 1.37
N ARG A 404 7.12 -9.40 1.70
CA ARG A 404 6.72 -9.07 3.07
C ARG A 404 5.61 -9.97 3.63
N HIS A 405 5.03 -10.81 2.79
CA HIS A 405 3.82 -11.57 3.10
C HIS A 405 4.01 -13.09 2.92
N LEU A 406 5.27 -13.55 2.92
CA LEU A 406 5.63 -14.96 2.68
C LEU A 406 5.10 -15.93 3.74
N SER A 407 5.01 -15.52 5.01
CA SER A 407 4.60 -16.41 6.11
C SER A 407 3.09 -16.66 6.19
N LYS A 408 2.26 -15.83 5.54
CA LYS A 408 0.79 -15.93 5.55
C LYS A 408 0.18 -15.90 4.15
N PHE A 409 0.13 -14.73 3.52
CA PHE A 409 -0.56 -14.50 2.24
C PHE A 409 0.03 -15.29 1.06
N PHE A 410 1.32 -15.64 1.12
CA PHE A 410 2.00 -16.51 0.16
C PHE A 410 2.38 -17.89 0.74
N ASN A 411 1.86 -18.26 1.90
CA ASN A 411 2.08 -19.58 2.49
C ASN A 411 0.91 -20.51 2.15
N ASP A 412 1.15 -21.54 1.35
CA ASP A 412 0.10 -22.44 0.86
C ASP A 412 -0.58 -23.22 1.99
N GLN A 413 0.15 -23.64 3.02
CA GLN A 413 -0.42 -24.33 4.18
C GLN A 413 -1.33 -23.39 4.97
N TYR A 414 -0.87 -22.18 5.26
CA TYR A 414 -1.66 -21.17 5.95
C TYR A 414 -2.96 -20.87 5.18
N LEU A 415 -2.88 -20.70 3.86
CA LEU A 415 -4.07 -20.47 3.04
C LEU A 415 -5.02 -21.67 3.05
N ALA A 416 -4.51 -22.90 2.99
CA ALA A 416 -5.33 -24.11 3.06
C ALA A 416 -6.07 -24.22 4.40
N ASP A 417 -5.38 -23.95 5.51
CA ASP A 417 -5.95 -23.98 6.86
C ASP A 417 -7.10 -22.96 7.04
N HIS A 418 -7.09 -21.88 6.27
CA HIS A 418 -8.13 -20.84 6.27
C HIS A 418 -9.15 -20.99 5.12
N GLY A 419 -9.09 -22.06 4.33
CA GLY A 419 -10.00 -22.28 3.20
C GLY A 419 -9.80 -21.31 2.02
N LEU A 420 -8.61 -20.74 1.89
CA LEU A 420 -8.25 -19.70 0.92
C LEU A 420 -7.35 -20.21 -0.22
N THR A 421 -7.15 -21.53 -0.35
CA THR A 421 -6.33 -22.12 -1.42
C THR A 421 -6.72 -21.59 -2.79
N PRO A 422 -5.82 -20.92 -3.55
CA PRO A 422 -6.15 -20.36 -4.85
C PRO A 422 -6.46 -21.44 -5.88
N THR A 423 -7.48 -21.19 -6.70
CA THR A 423 -8.07 -22.14 -7.65
C THR A 423 -8.38 -21.51 -9.00
N ALA A 424 -8.46 -20.18 -9.09
CA ALA A 424 -8.94 -19.52 -10.29
C ALA A 424 -7.88 -19.47 -11.40
N THR A 425 -8.37 -19.57 -12.63
CA THR A 425 -7.53 -19.56 -13.84
C THR A 425 -7.63 -18.23 -14.58
N SER A 426 -8.76 -17.53 -14.48
CA SER A 426 -8.95 -16.18 -15.01
C SER A 426 -9.62 -15.26 -13.96
N LEU A 427 -10.25 -14.16 -14.37
CA LEU A 427 -10.90 -13.19 -13.49
C LEU A 427 -12.34 -13.57 -13.08
N GLU A 428 -12.71 -14.86 -13.18
CA GLU A 428 -14.04 -15.37 -12.79
C GLU A 428 -14.34 -15.23 -11.30
N PHE A 429 -13.30 -15.15 -10.47
CA PHE A 429 -13.41 -15.01 -9.01
C PHE A 429 -13.88 -13.62 -8.57
N ILE A 430 -13.82 -12.62 -9.45
CA ILE A 430 -14.40 -11.30 -9.18
C ILE A 430 -15.85 -11.35 -9.62
N HIS A 431 -16.76 -11.42 -8.66
CA HIS A 431 -18.19 -11.35 -8.94
C HIS A 431 -18.61 -9.92 -9.31
N PRO A 432 -19.67 -9.74 -10.13
CA PRO A 432 -20.19 -8.43 -10.52
C PRO A 432 -20.43 -7.48 -9.34
#